data_AF-A0A537VRX3-F1
#
_entry.id   AF-A0A537VRX3-F1
#
_cell.length_a   1.000
_cell.length_b   1.000
_cell.length_c   1.000
_cell.angle_alpha   90.00
_cell.angle_beta   90.00
_cell.angle_gamma   90.00
#
_symmetry.space_group_name_H-M   'P 1'
#
loop_
_entity.id
_entity.type
_entity.pdbx_description
1 polymer ?
#
loop_
_entity_poly.entity_id
_entity_poly.type
_entity_poly.pdbx_seq_one_letter_code
_entity_poly.pdbx_strand_id
1 'polypeptide(L)'
;MLIKPGQRSGAVRDVQRRLLGLDLPIAAAELDGRFGETTIAAVRTFQERRGLVVDGLVGDGTWRELVEASWRLGDRTLYLRAAPLRGDDVRALQERLGALGFDVGRVDGILGPRTARAVREFQSNYGIPADAIVGRSTLRALAGLPAVSGVTSAAAVREREELRRFGPGIAGLHVVIDPGHGGEDAGFTGPAGVRESDLSMAIARRLEAALSASGVAVYPTRESEASPTDGQRASLANALGADLYLAIHTAGSNDAAARGAATYFFGHDRFRSEAGARLAECIQSAMVSIGAGDAGVHGKQYAVLRETRMPAVQIEPGHLTNPKDEAFLAAPSSQRAVAEAVAAGLREFARMPVAPGS
;
A
#
# COMPACT_ATOMS: atom_id res chain seq x y z
N MET A 1 -12.87 -7.32 11.05
CA MET A 1 -13.08 -6.92 12.47
C MET A 1 -13.03 -5.39 12.55
N LEU A 2 -13.94 -4.76 13.29
CA LEU A 2 -13.94 -3.30 13.49
C LEU A 2 -14.09 -2.94 14.97
N ILE A 3 -13.06 -2.31 15.54
CA ILE A 3 -13.08 -1.75 16.89
C ILE A 3 -13.22 -0.23 16.79
N LYS A 4 -14.18 0.32 17.53
CA LYS A 4 -14.58 1.74 17.44
C LYS A 4 -14.66 2.43 18.82
N PRO A 5 -14.57 3.77 18.86
CA PRO A 5 -14.78 4.58 20.07
C PRO A 5 -15.92 4.12 20.96
N GLY A 6 -15.69 4.15 22.27
CA GLY A 6 -16.68 3.80 23.30
C GLY A 6 -16.89 2.30 23.53
N GLN A 7 -16.33 1.42 22.70
CA GLN A 7 -16.38 -0.02 22.95
C GLN A 7 -15.55 -0.41 24.18
N ARG A 8 -16.00 -1.46 24.88
CA ARG A 8 -15.23 -2.09 25.97
C ARG A 8 -15.13 -3.60 25.75
N SER A 9 -13.92 -4.13 25.53
CA SER A 9 -13.75 -5.56 25.23
C SER A 9 -12.32 -6.06 25.49
N GLY A 10 -12.14 -7.39 25.44
CA GLY A 10 -10.79 -7.99 25.46
C GLY A 10 -9.94 -7.60 24.26
N ALA A 11 -10.56 -7.43 23.08
CA ALA A 11 -9.87 -6.98 21.88
C ALA A 11 -9.31 -5.56 22.03
N VAL A 12 -10.03 -4.67 22.73
CA VAL A 12 -9.52 -3.33 23.07
C VAL A 12 -8.31 -3.42 23.98
N ARG A 13 -8.31 -4.31 24.99
CA ARG A 13 -7.13 -4.51 25.85
C ARG A 13 -5.92 -5.00 25.05
N ASP A 14 -6.13 -5.85 24.05
CA ASP A 14 -5.06 -6.31 23.19
C ASP A 14 -4.51 -5.19 22.30
N VAL A 15 -5.38 -4.32 21.76
CA VAL A 15 -4.95 -3.08 21.07
C VAL A 15 -4.11 -2.21 22.02
N GLN A 16 -4.61 -1.93 23.22
CA GLN A 16 -3.93 -1.09 24.20
C GLN A 16 -2.57 -1.66 24.60
N ARG A 17 -2.47 -2.97 24.85
CA ARG A 17 -1.21 -3.65 25.18
C ARG A 17 -0.18 -3.50 24.04
N ARG A 18 -0.62 -3.63 22.79
CA ARG A 18 0.24 -3.47 21.62
C ARG A 18 0.71 -2.03 21.44
N LEU A 19 -0.20 -1.06 21.57
CA LEU A 19 0.13 0.36 21.50
C LEU A 19 1.14 0.75 22.58
N LEU A 20 0.95 0.29 23.82
CA LEU A 20 1.91 0.50 24.92
C LEU A 20 3.27 -0.13 24.61
N GLY A 21 3.31 -1.35 24.05
CA GLY A 21 4.55 -1.99 23.61
C GLY A 21 5.27 -1.29 22.45
N LEU A 22 4.60 -0.35 21.80
CA LEU A 22 5.10 0.53 20.74
C LEU A 22 5.38 1.95 21.25
N ASP A 23 5.45 2.13 22.58
CA ASP A 23 5.71 3.40 23.25
C ASP A 23 4.67 4.49 22.90
N LEU A 24 3.42 4.08 22.65
CA LEU A 24 2.30 5.00 22.44
C LEU A 24 1.51 5.14 23.75
N PRO A 25 1.47 6.34 24.34
CA PRO A 25 0.90 6.54 25.67
C PRO A 25 -0.62 6.39 25.67
N ILE A 26 -1.14 5.69 26.68
CA ILE A 26 -2.57 5.55 26.96
C ILE A 26 -2.77 5.79 28.45
N ALA A 27 -3.82 6.54 28.83
CA ALA A 27 -4.09 6.82 30.23
C ALA A 27 -4.39 5.53 30.99
N ALA A 28 -3.84 5.40 32.21
CA ALA A 28 -4.04 4.22 33.05
C ALA A 28 -5.52 3.89 33.29
N ALA A 29 -6.38 4.92 33.35
CA ALA A 29 -7.83 4.79 33.51
C ALA A 29 -8.53 4.11 32.33
N GLU A 30 -7.93 4.09 31.13
CA GLU A 30 -8.49 3.43 29.94
C GLU A 30 -8.00 1.97 29.78
N LEU A 31 -6.96 1.55 30.51
CA LEU A 31 -6.34 0.21 30.38
C LEU A 31 -7.20 -0.95 30.91
N ASP A 32 -8.47 -0.69 31.17
CA ASP A 32 -9.48 -1.69 31.56
C ASP A 32 -10.17 -2.33 30.34
N GLY A 33 -9.76 -1.95 29.13
CA GLY A 33 -10.33 -2.38 27.87
C GLY A 33 -11.38 -1.43 27.32
N ARG A 34 -11.51 -0.21 27.83
CA ARG A 34 -12.35 0.85 27.25
C ARG A 34 -11.58 1.59 26.15
N PHE A 35 -12.17 1.70 24.96
CA PHE A 35 -11.62 2.47 23.84
C PHE A 35 -11.99 3.95 24.00
N GLY A 36 -11.27 4.63 24.91
CA GLY A 36 -11.47 6.04 25.24
C GLY A 36 -10.60 6.99 24.41
N GLU A 37 -10.56 8.26 24.82
CA GLU A 37 -9.92 9.35 24.08
C GLU A 37 -8.42 9.15 23.90
N THR A 38 -7.72 8.69 24.94
CA THR A 38 -6.27 8.46 24.85
C THR A 38 -5.94 7.21 24.03
N THR A 39 -6.81 6.19 24.05
CA THR A 39 -6.71 5.05 23.13
C THR A 39 -6.91 5.49 21.68
N ILE A 40 -7.90 6.34 21.40
CA ILE A 40 -8.15 6.90 20.06
C ILE A 40 -6.93 7.71 19.58
N ALA A 41 -6.39 8.58 20.44
CA ALA A 41 -5.21 9.38 20.12
C ALA A 41 -3.97 8.52 19.84
N ALA A 42 -3.77 7.44 20.62
CA ALA A 42 -2.69 6.48 20.38
C ALA A 42 -2.88 5.73 19.06
N VAL A 43 -4.10 5.31 18.70
CA VAL A 43 -4.40 4.69 17.41
C VAL A 43 -4.14 5.65 16.25
N ARG A 44 -4.56 6.92 16.35
CA ARG A 44 -4.29 7.93 15.30
C ARG A 44 -2.80 8.16 15.12
N THR A 45 -2.06 8.33 16.22
CA THR A 45 -0.59 8.45 16.18
C THR A 45 0.05 7.22 15.54
N PHE A 46 -0.44 6.01 15.86
CA PHE A 46 0.03 4.78 15.22
C PHE A 46 -0.25 4.78 13.71
N GLN A 47 -1.48 5.08 13.30
CA GLN A 47 -1.89 5.13 11.91
C GLN A 47 -1.05 6.13 11.10
N GLU A 48 -0.82 7.32 11.66
CA GLU A 48 0.03 8.34 11.07
C GLU A 48 1.47 7.83 10.89
N ARG A 49 2.09 7.30 11.95
CA ARG A 49 3.46 6.75 11.90
C ARG A 49 3.61 5.61 10.89
N ARG A 50 2.54 4.84 10.66
CA ARG A 50 2.51 3.69 9.73
C ARG A 50 1.99 4.04 8.34
N GLY A 51 1.72 5.32 8.04
CA GLY A 51 1.20 5.72 6.73
C GLY A 51 -0.11 5.01 6.36
N LEU A 52 -1.01 4.87 7.34
CA LEU A 52 -2.37 4.33 7.17
C LEU A 52 -3.40 5.47 7.07
N VAL A 53 -4.67 5.11 6.84
CA VAL A 53 -5.79 6.03 7.01
C VAL A 53 -5.90 6.41 8.50
N VAL A 54 -5.95 7.71 8.80
CA VAL A 54 -5.95 8.24 10.18
C VAL A 54 -7.37 8.56 10.63
N ASP A 55 -8.15 7.52 10.91
CA ASP A 55 -9.55 7.63 11.35
C ASP A 55 -9.73 7.42 12.87
N GLY A 56 -8.74 6.84 13.55
CA GLY A 56 -8.82 6.44 14.96
C GLY A 56 -9.61 5.14 15.18
N LEU A 57 -9.93 4.40 14.12
CA LEU A 57 -10.61 3.11 14.15
C LEU A 57 -9.60 1.97 13.99
N VAL A 58 -9.88 0.82 14.59
CA VAL A 58 -9.08 -0.39 14.38
C VAL A 58 -9.87 -1.38 13.55
N GLY A 59 -9.79 -1.21 12.23
CA GLY A 59 -10.20 -2.19 11.23
C GLY A 59 -9.16 -3.30 11.03
N ASP A 60 -9.38 -4.16 10.05
CA ASP A 60 -8.46 -5.28 9.75
C ASP A 60 -7.07 -4.82 9.32
N GLY A 61 -6.96 -3.70 8.59
CA GLY A 61 -5.69 -3.09 8.21
C GLY A 61 -4.89 -2.61 9.42
N THR A 62 -5.48 -1.74 10.25
CA THR A 62 -4.84 -1.23 11.48
C THR A 62 -4.47 -2.35 12.44
N TRP A 63 -5.36 -3.33 12.64
CA TRP A 63 -5.10 -4.48 13.50
C TRP A 63 -3.90 -5.29 13.02
N ARG A 64 -3.84 -5.59 11.72
CA ARG A 64 -2.73 -6.33 11.11
C ARG A 64 -1.41 -5.61 11.33
N GLU A 65 -1.35 -4.31 11.08
CA GLU A 65 -0.14 -3.51 11.30
C GLU A 65 0.26 -3.47 12.78
N LEU A 66 -0.68 -3.38 13.72
CA LEU A 66 -0.37 -3.48 15.16
C LEU A 66 0.25 -4.83 15.53
N VAL A 67 -0.20 -5.92 14.90
CA VAL A 67 0.39 -7.24 15.09
C VAL A 67 1.79 -7.30 14.49
N GLU A 68 1.96 -6.81 13.26
CA GLU A 68 3.23 -6.80 12.54
C GLU A 68 4.30 -5.96 13.24
N ALA A 69 3.93 -4.80 13.79
CA ALA A 69 4.83 -3.90 14.53
C ALA A 69 5.28 -4.49 15.89
N SER A 70 4.59 -5.49 16.42
CA SER A 70 4.95 -6.11 17.70
C SER A 70 6.12 -7.09 17.62
N TRP A 71 6.62 -7.39 16.42
CA TRP A 71 7.72 -8.34 16.21
C TRP A 71 9.04 -7.61 15.96
N ARG A 72 10.07 -7.99 16.71
CA ARG A 72 11.46 -7.57 16.51
C ARG A 72 12.29 -8.72 15.95
N LEU A 73 13.31 -8.39 15.16
CA LEU A 73 14.19 -9.40 14.57
C LEU A 73 14.87 -10.22 15.68
N GLY A 74 14.57 -11.52 15.73
CA GLY A 74 15.03 -12.43 16.77
C GLY A 74 13.94 -12.92 17.73
N ASP A 75 12.77 -12.30 17.76
CA ASP A 75 11.64 -12.73 18.60
C ASP A 75 11.07 -14.09 18.19
N ARG A 76 11.24 -14.45 16.90
CA ARG A 76 10.82 -15.72 16.33
C ARG A 76 11.76 -16.17 15.22
N THR A 77 11.74 -17.47 14.93
CA THR A 77 12.48 -18.05 13.79
C THR A 77 11.77 -17.69 12.49
N LEU A 78 12.50 -17.11 11.53
CA LEU A 78 11.94 -16.72 10.23
C LEU A 78 12.32 -17.73 9.15
N TYR A 79 11.34 -18.16 8.37
CA TYR A 79 11.51 -19.07 7.23
C TYR A 79 10.31 -18.95 6.28
N LEU A 80 10.49 -19.40 5.03
CA LEU A 80 9.42 -19.36 4.04
C LEU A 80 8.31 -20.36 4.38
N ARG A 81 7.08 -19.87 4.44
CA ARG A 81 5.86 -20.64 4.69
C ARG A 81 4.88 -20.45 3.54
N ALA A 82 3.92 -21.37 3.41
CA ALA A 82 2.83 -21.26 2.43
C ALA A 82 2.04 -19.95 2.60
N ALA A 83 1.73 -19.58 3.85
CA ALA A 83 1.34 -18.23 4.23
C ALA A 83 2.60 -17.49 4.73
N PRO A 84 3.17 -16.56 3.94
CA PRO A 84 4.43 -15.90 4.28
C PRO A 84 4.39 -15.23 5.65
N LEU A 85 5.48 -15.37 6.40
CA LEU A 85 5.67 -14.59 7.63
C LEU A 85 5.75 -13.11 7.26
N ARG A 86 5.12 -12.27 8.08
CA ARG A 86 5.09 -10.83 7.90
C ARG A 86 5.24 -10.10 9.23
N GLY A 87 5.91 -8.95 9.23
CA GLY A 87 6.20 -8.17 10.42
C GLY A 87 7.40 -7.24 10.28
N ASP A 88 7.58 -6.38 11.27
CA ASP A 88 8.73 -5.47 11.34
C ASP A 88 10.06 -6.24 11.54
N ASP A 89 10.01 -7.44 12.11
CA ASP A 89 11.13 -8.39 12.17
C ASP A 89 11.59 -8.86 10.79
N VAL A 90 10.65 -9.16 9.89
CA VAL A 90 10.94 -9.51 8.49
C VAL A 90 11.48 -8.30 7.75
N ARG A 91 10.91 -7.11 7.98
CA ARG A 91 11.40 -5.86 7.38
C ARG A 91 12.84 -5.58 7.79
N ALA A 92 13.15 -5.71 9.08
CA ALA A 92 14.51 -5.53 9.59
C ALA A 92 15.50 -6.54 8.99
N LEU A 93 15.08 -7.80 8.78
CA LEU A 93 15.87 -8.80 8.05
C LEU A 93 16.13 -8.36 6.60
N GLN A 94 15.08 -7.90 5.89
CA GLN A 94 15.19 -7.44 4.50
C GLN A 94 16.13 -6.23 4.40
N GLU A 95 15.98 -5.23 5.27
CA GLU A 95 16.85 -4.06 5.35
C GLU A 95 18.31 -4.48 5.60
N ARG A 96 18.55 -5.40 6.54
CA ARG A 96 19.89 -5.85 6.89
C ARG A 96 20.56 -6.62 5.74
N LEU A 97 19.87 -7.57 5.13
CA LEU A 97 20.37 -8.32 3.99
C LEU A 97 20.58 -7.42 2.77
N GLY A 98 19.65 -6.50 2.50
CA GLY A 98 19.78 -5.52 1.42
C GLY A 98 20.98 -4.60 1.60
N ALA A 99 21.24 -4.13 2.82
CA ALA A 99 22.42 -3.34 3.17
C ALA A 99 23.74 -4.14 3.10
N LEU A 100 23.68 -5.47 3.00
CA LEU A 100 24.82 -6.35 2.74
C LEU A 100 24.91 -6.75 1.25
N GLY A 101 24.05 -6.19 0.39
CA GLY A 101 24.06 -6.43 -1.06
C GLY A 101 23.22 -7.62 -1.54
N PHE A 102 22.50 -8.31 -0.65
CA PHE A 102 21.66 -9.45 -1.05
C PHE A 102 20.33 -9.00 -1.65
N ASP A 103 19.86 -9.71 -2.67
CA ASP A 103 18.57 -9.45 -3.32
C ASP A 103 17.40 -9.99 -2.49
N VAL A 104 16.83 -9.13 -1.64
CA VAL A 104 15.65 -9.46 -0.83
C VAL A 104 14.30 -9.21 -1.53
N GLY A 105 14.31 -8.67 -2.75
CA GLY A 105 13.13 -8.04 -3.36
C GLY A 105 12.80 -6.66 -2.77
N ARG A 106 11.52 -6.29 -2.79
CA ARG A 106 11.00 -5.07 -2.15
C ARG A 106 11.09 -5.22 -0.63
N VAL A 107 11.44 -4.14 0.08
CA VAL A 107 11.40 -4.10 1.55
C VAL A 107 9.95 -3.87 1.99
N ASP A 108 9.16 -4.94 1.92
CA ASP A 108 7.72 -4.95 2.18
C ASP A 108 7.36 -5.51 3.57
N GLY A 109 8.31 -6.14 4.27
CA GLY A 109 8.08 -6.83 5.54
C GLY A 109 7.42 -8.20 5.36
N ILE A 110 7.46 -8.80 4.17
CA ILE A 110 6.85 -10.09 3.84
C ILE A 110 7.95 -11.07 3.40
N LEU A 111 8.07 -12.21 4.08
CA LEU A 111 9.11 -13.20 3.79
C LEU A 111 8.69 -14.07 2.61
N GLY A 112 8.89 -13.53 1.41
CA GLY A 112 8.64 -14.23 0.15
C GLY A 112 9.83 -15.05 -0.35
N PRO A 113 9.69 -15.72 -1.51
CA PRO A 113 10.74 -16.54 -2.10
C PRO A 113 12.07 -15.82 -2.32
N ARG A 114 12.04 -14.52 -2.67
CA ARG A 114 13.26 -13.71 -2.86
C ARG A 114 14.00 -13.49 -1.54
N THR A 115 13.31 -13.08 -0.48
CA THR A 115 13.92 -12.95 0.85
C THR A 115 14.48 -14.28 1.34
N ALA A 116 13.77 -15.39 1.14
CA ALA A 116 14.27 -16.73 1.50
C ALA A 116 15.53 -17.12 0.70
N ARG A 117 15.59 -16.77 -0.59
CA ARG A 117 16.78 -16.95 -1.42
C ARG A 117 17.95 -16.10 -0.90
N ALA A 118 17.72 -14.82 -0.58
CA ALA A 118 18.74 -13.94 0.00
C ALA A 118 19.30 -14.50 1.31
N VAL A 119 18.44 -15.03 2.19
CA VAL A 119 18.89 -15.69 3.42
C VAL A 119 19.79 -16.89 3.10
N ARG A 120 19.40 -17.72 2.13
CA ARG A 120 20.20 -18.88 1.72
C ARG A 120 21.56 -18.49 1.14
N GLU A 121 21.60 -17.47 0.29
CA GLU A 121 22.84 -16.92 -0.29
C GLU A 121 23.74 -16.34 0.81
N PHE A 122 23.17 -15.57 1.74
CA PHE A 122 23.89 -15.09 2.92
C PHE A 122 24.47 -16.25 3.73
N GLN A 123 23.65 -17.26 4.05
CA GLN A 123 24.09 -18.41 4.83
C GLN A 123 25.29 -19.12 4.17
N SER A 124 25.20 -19.33 2.85
CA SER A 124 26.28 -19.91 2.06
C SER A 124 27.57 -19.06 2.13
N ASN A 125 27.45 -17.74 1.99
CA ASN A 125 28.59 -16.81 1.99
C ASN A 125 29.29 -16.72 3.35
N TYR A 126 28.57 -16.98 4.45
CA TYR A 126 29.08 -16.89 5.81
C TYR A 126 29.33 -18.25 6.47
N GLY A 127 29.36 -19.34 5.70
CA GLY A 127 29.74 -20.67 6.18
C GLY A 127 28.77 -21.28 7.21
N ILE A 128 27.50 -20.91 7.16
CA ILE A 128 26.43 -21.48 8.00
C ILE A 128 25.46 -22.32 7.13
N PRO A 129 24.71 -23.29 7.70
CA PRO A 129 23.79 -24.12 6.92
C PRO A 129 22.81 -23.28 6.08
N ALA A 130 22.77 -23.54 4.77
CA ALA A 130 22.01 -22.77 3.78
C ALA A 130 20.56 -23.26 3.64
N ASP A 131 19.84 -23.32 4.76
CA ASP A 131 18.47 -23.84 4.87
C ASP A 131 17.38 -22.77 4.66
N ALA A 132 17.75 -21.49 4.49
CA ALA A 132 16.88 -20.33 4.48
C ALA A 132 16.13 -20.08 5.81
N ILE A 133 16.60 -20.66 6.92
CA ILE A 133 16.03 -20.48 8.26
C ILE A 133 16.87 -19.44 9.02
N VAL A 134 16.22 -18.35 9.42
CA VAL A 134 16.80 -17.31 10.27
C VAL A 134 16.67 -17.74 11.72
N GLY A 135 17.54 -18.65 12.13
CA GLY A 135 17.74 -19.06 13.52
C GLY A 135 18.87 -18.29 14.21
N ARG A 136 19.27 -18.76 15.39
CA ARG A 136 20.31 -18.11 16.23
C ARG A 136 21.66 -17.93 15.52
N SER A 137 22.09 -18.89 14.70
CA SER A 137 23.35 -18.81 13.94
C SER A 137 23.31 -17.69 12.91
N THR A 138 22.25 -17.65 12.09
CA THR A 138 22.01 -16.60 11.09
C THR A 138 21.94 -15.23 11.74
N LEU A 139 21.24 -15.08 12.87
CA LEU A 139 21.13 -13.81 13.60
C LEU A 139 22.48 -13.32 14.15
N ARG A 140 23.31 -14.22 14.72
CA ARG A 140 24.65 -13.84 15.19
C ARG A 140 25.54 -13.38 14.04
N ALA A 141 25.50 -14.09 12.91
CA ALA A 141 26.25 -13.70 11.72
C ALA A 141 25.80 -12.33 11.20
N LEU A 142 24.49 -12.08 11.12
CA LEU A 142 23.96 -10.77 10.72
C LEU A 142 24.39 -9.65 11.67
N ALA A 143 24.34 -9.87 12.98
CA ALA A 143 24.65 -8.86 14.00
C ALA A 143 26.12 -8.41 13.98
N GLY A 144 27.05 -9.31 13.63
CA GLY A 144 28.49 -9.03 13.61
C GLY A 144 28.98 -8.18 12.43
N LEU A 145 28.12 -7.89 11.44
CA LEU A 145 28.51 -7.22 10.20
C LEU A 145 28.15 -5.73 10.22
N PRO A 146 29.06 -4.83 9.79
CA PRO A 146 28.69 -3.44 9.59
C PRO A 146 27.72 -3.32 8.40
N ALA A 147 26.80 -2.35 8.47
CA ALA A 147 25.99 -2.01 7.31
C ALA A 147 26.87 -1.37 6.23
N VAL A 148 26.73 -1.79 4.97
CA VAL A 148 27.40 -1.12 3.85
C VAL A 148 26.53 0.07 3.42
N SER A 149 26.97 1.28 3.74
CA SER A 149 26.29 2.51 3.32
C SER A 149 26.71 2.89 1.89
N GLY A 150 25.79 3.46 1.11
CA GLY A 150 26.10 4.07 -0.19
C GLY A 150 26.04 3.15 -1.41
N VAL A 151 25.73 1.85 -1.25
CA VAL A 151 25.45 0.96 -2.39
C VAL A 151 23.97 1.06 -2.76
N THR A 152 23.67 1.34 -4.03
CA THR A 152 22.30 1.25 -4.55
C THR A 152 21.78 -0.16 -4.29
N SER A 153 20.68 -0.28 -3.54
CA SER A 153 20.13 -1.59 -3.22
C SER A 153 19.79 -2.32 -4.52
N ALA A 154 20.02 -3.64 -4.56
CA ALA A 154 19.68 -4.44 -5.72
C ALA A 154 18.19 -4.29 -6.10
N ALA A 155 17.33 -3.98 -5.11
CA ALA A 155 15.92 -3.66 -5.30
C ALA A 155 15.70 -2.41 -6.16
N ALA A 156 16.39 -1.31 -5.86
CA ALA A 156 16.28 -0.08 -6.64
C ALA A 156 16.82 -0.26 -8.08
N VAL A 157 17.90 -1.03 -8.26
CA VAL A 157 18.42 -1.36 -9.60
C VAL A 157 17.38 -2.14 -10.41
N ARG A 158 16.76 -3.17 -9.82
CA ARG A 158 15.74 -3.95 -10.50
C ARG A 158 14.49 -3.15 -10.83
N GLU A 159 14.00 -2.33 -9.92
CA GLU A 159 12.82 -1.51 -10.18
C GLU A 159 13.07 -0.56 -11.37
N ARG A 160 14.30 -0.04 -11.51
CA ARG A 160 14.71 0.70 -12.72
C ARG A 160 14.72 -0.17 -13.98
N GLU A 161 15.18 -1.41 -13.90
CA GLU A 161 15.10 -2.34 -15.05
C GLU A 161 13.66 -2.74 -15.39
N GLU A 162 12.78 -2.91 -14.40
CA GLU A 162 11.35 -3.12 -14.62
C GLU A 162 10.71 -1.91 -15.30
N LEU A 163 11.12 -0.69 -14.92
CA LEU A 163 10.69 0.54 -15.59
C LEU A 163 11.10 0.58 -17.07
N ARG A 164 12.22 -0.06 -17.47
CA ARG A 164 12.63 -0.15 -18.88
C ARG A 164 11.78 -1.12 -19.69
N ARG A 165 11.02 -2.00 -19.05
CA ARG A 165 10.12 -2.94 -19.74
C ARG A 165 8.86 -2.26 -20.26
N PHE A 166 8.45 -1.14 -19.66
CA PHE A 166 7.39 -0.31 -20.24
C PHE A 166 7.95 0.30 -21.54
N GLY A 167 7.48 -0.22 -22.67
CA GLY A 167 7.80 0.32 -23.99
C GLY A 167 7.19 1.71 -24.20
N PRO A 168 7.30 2.31 -25.39
CA PRO A 168 6.84 3.69 -25.65
C PRO A 168 5.32 3.92 -25.57
N GLY A 169 4.55 2.90 -25.17
CA GLY A 169 3.10 2.94 -25.09
C GLY A 169 2.55 1.87 -24.15
N ILE A 170 1.22 1.81 -24.09
CA ILE A 170 0.49 1.00 -23.09
C ILE A 170 -0.21 -0.23 -23.71
N ALA A 171 -0.19 -0.36 -25.03
CA ALA A 171 -0.80 -1.49 -25.71
C ALA A 171 -0.10 -2.80 -25.33
N GLY A 172 -0.89 -3.84 -25.06
CA GLY A 172 -0.42 -5.15 -24.62
C GLY A 172 -0.15 -5.26 -23.11
N LEU A 173 -0.25 -4.16 -22.34
CA LEU A 173 -0.13 -4.24 -20.89
C LEU A 173 -1.32 -4.96 -20.27
N HIS A 174 -1.05 -5.73 -19.21
CA HIS A 174 -2.03 -6.35 -18.34
C HIS A 174 -2.24 -5.44 -17.13
N VAL A 175 -3.36 -4.73 -17.09
CA VAL A 175 -3.66 -3.75 -16.02
C VAL A 175 -4.79 -4.26 -15.17
N VAL A 176 -4.56 -4.33 -13.86
CA VAL A 176 -5.64 -4.57 -12.90
C VAL A 176 -6.24 -3.24 -12.47
N ILE A 177 -7.56 -3.12 -12.58
CA ILE A 177 -8.31 -1.99 -12.04
C ILE A 177 -9.05 -2.44 -10.80
N ASP A 178 -8.88 -1.70 -9.71
CA ASP A 178 -9.47 -2.02 -8.42
C ASP A 178 -10.46 -0.95 -7.98
N PRO A 179 -11.76 -1.11 -8.26
CA PRO A 179 -12.76 -0.26 -7.66
C PRO A 179 -12.83 -0.56 -6.15
N GLY A 180 -12.54 0.43 -5.32
CA GLY A 180 -12.54 0.33 -3.87
C GLY A 180 -13.88 -0.14 -3.30
N HIS A 181 -13.83 -0.71 -2.09
CA HIS A 181 -15.01 -1.14 -1.33
C HIS A 181 -15.93 -2.12 -2.12
N GLY A 182 -17.23 -2.14 -1.83
CA GLY A 182 -18.25 -2.93 -2.52
C GLY A 182 -19.19 -3.67 -1.58
N GLY A 183 -20.33 -4.16 -2.10
CA GLY A 183 -21.34 -4.86 -1.30
C GLY A 183 -21.85 -4.00 -0.13
N GLU A 184 -21.79 -4.55 1.09
CA GLU A 184 -22.19 -3.82 2.31
C GLU A 184 -21.19 -2.74 2.74
N ASP A 185 -19.95 -2.80 2.26
CA ASP A 185 -18.95 -1.76 2.50
C ASP A 185 -19.15 -0.64 1.48
N ALA A 186 -19.83 0.43 1.90
CA ALA A 186 -20.09 1.58 1.06
C ALA A 186 -18.86 2.47 0.85
N GLY A 187 -17.81 2.32 1.68
CA GLY A 187 -16.76 3.33 1.85
C GLY A 187 -17.29 4.62 2.46
N PHE A 188 -16.72 5.76 2.09
CA PHE A 188 -17.28 7.06 2.46
C PHE A 188 -18.66 7.29 1.81
N THR A 189 -19.51 8.03 2.52
CA THR A 189 -20.79 8.52 1.98
C THR A 189 -20.81 10.03 2.10
N GLY A 190 -21.00 10.70 0.97
CA GLY A 190 -21.03 12.15 0.89
C GLY A 190 -22.34 12.75 1.43
N PRO A 191 -22.37 14.07 1.69
CA PRO A 191 -23.53 14.74 2.25
C PRO A 191 -24.79 14.68 1.37
N ALA A 192 -24.67 14.49 0.05
CA ALA A 192 -25.80 14.25 -0.85
C ALA A 192 -26.19 12.77 -0.96
N GLY A 193 -25.54 11.88 -0.19
CA GLY A 193 -25.82 10.44 -0.16
C GLY A 193 -25.08 9.63 -1.21
N VAL A 194 -24.11 10.22 -1.92
CA VAL A 194 -23.29 9.49 -2.90
C VAL A 194 -22.33 8.55 -2.15
N ARG A 195 -22.27 7.28 -2.57
CA ARG A 195 -21.41 6.26 -1.96
C ARG A 195 -20.12 6.08 -2.76
N GLU A 196 -19.00 5.94 -2.06
CA GLU A 196 -17.68 5.70 -2.66
C GLU A 196 -17.65 4.43 -3.52
N SER A 197 -18.24 3.35 -3.02
CA SER A 197 -18.33 2.06 -3.72
C SER A 197 -19.01 2.14 -5.09
N ASP A 198 -20.00 3.04 -5.25
CA ASP A 198 -20.70 3.28 -6.51
C ASP A 198 -19.85 4.16 -7.45
N LEU A 199 -19.25 5.22 -6.93
CA LEU A 199 -18.39 6.12 -7.70
C LEU A 199 -17.14 5.42 -8.23
N SER A 200 -16.44 4.68 -7.36
CA SER A 200 -15.24 3.93 -7.72
C SER A 200 -15.54 2.92 -8.82
N MET A 201 -16.65 2.19 -8.74
CA MET A 201 -17.11 1.27 -9.79
C MET A 201 -17.46 2.02 -11.10
N ALA A 202 -18.15 3.15 -11.01
CA ALA A 202 -18.53 3.95 -12.18
C ALA A 202 -17.30 4.52 -12.93
N ILE A 203 -16.27 4.96 -12.20
CA ILE A 203 -15.01 5.44 -12.77
C ILE A 203 -14.20 4.26 -13.32
N ALA A 204 -14.11 3.14 -12.59
CA ALA A 204 -13.39 1.95 -13.02
C ALA A 204 -13.89 1.41 -14.37
N ARG A 205 -15.20 1.32 -14.57
CA ARG A 205 -15.80 0.89 -15.86
C ARG A 205 -15.45 1.82 -17.03
N ARG A 206 -15.39 3.12 -16.77
CA ARG A 206 -15.00 4.11 -17.79
C ARG A 206 -13.51 4.00 -18.11
N LEU A 207 -12.68 3.78 -17.09
CA LEU A 207 -11.25 3.57 -17.25
C LEU A 207 -10.96 2.27 -18.01
N GLU A 208 -11.66 1.19 -17.68
CA GLU A 208 -11.61 -0.08 -18.41
C GLU A 208 -11.90 0.12 -19.89
N ALA A 209 -12.97 0.84 -20.24
CA ALA A 209 -13.30 1.14 -21.63
C ALA A 209 -12.20 1.96 -22.32
N ALA A 210 -11.66 2.99 -21.66
CA ALA A 210 -10.61 3.86 -22.22
C ALA A 210 -9.27 3.12 -22.43
N LEU A 211 -8.89 2.24 -21.50
CA LEU A 211 -7.67 1.44 -21.60
C LEU A 211 -7.82 0.30 -22.62
N SER A 212 -8.97 -0.40 -22.63
CA SER A 212 -9.24 -1.46 -23.60
C SER A 212 -9.22 -0.93 -25.04
N ALA A 213 -9.77 0.26 -25.28
CA ALA A 213 -9.69 0.94 -26.57
C ALA A 213 -8.24 1.28 -26.99
N SER A 214 -7.30 1.31 -26.05
CA SER A 214 -5.87 1.52 -26.28
C SER A 214 -5.07 0.21 -26.39
N GLY A 215 -5.75 -0.94 -26.46
CA GLY A 215 -5.12 -2.26 -26.58
C GLY A 215 -4.56 -2.83 -25.26
N VAL A 216 -5.01 -2.31 -24.11
CA VAL A 216 -4.65 -2.83 -22.78
C VAL A 216 -5.56 -3.99 -22.42
N ALA A 217 -5.01 -5.08 -21.88
CA ALA A 217 -5.80 -6.15 -21.26
C ALA A 217 -6.15 -5.74 -19.82
N VAL A 218 -7.43 -5.44 -19.57
CA VAL A 218 -7.90 -4.93 -18.28
C VAL A 218 -8.58 -6.04 -17.46
N TYR A 219 -8.28 -6.09 -16.18
CA TYR A 219 -8.84 -7.06 -15.24
C TYR A 219 -9.39 -6.35 -13.99
N PRO A 220 -10.72 -6.22 -13.83
CA PRO A 220 -11.29 -5.65 -12.62
C PRO A 220 -11.14 -6.62 -11.44
N THR A 221 -10.92 -6.10 -10.23
CA THR A 221 -10.79 -6.95 -9.02
C THR A 221 -12.12 -7.45 -8.45
N ARG A 222 -13.22 -6.80 -8.82
CA ARG A 222 -14.57 -7.14 -8.37
C ARG A 222 -15.63 -6.75 -9.38
N GLU A 223 -16.75 -7.45 -9.29
CA GLU A 223 -18.04 -7.02 -9.83
C GLU A 223 -18.77 -6.09 -8.83
N SER A 224 -19.95 -5.58 -9.20
CA SER A 224 -20.70 -4.58 -8.41
C SER A 224 -20.93 -4.97 -6.94
N GLU A 225 -21.32 -6.21 -6.66
CA GLU A 225 -21.75 -6.65 -5.31
C GLU A 225 -20.62 -7.21 -4.42
N ALA A 226 -19.44 -7.47 -4.98
CA ALA A 226 -18.36 -8.10 -4.22
C ALA A 226 -17.55 -7.07 -3.44
N SER A 227 -17.01 -7.48 -2.28
CA SER A 227 -16.12 -6.65 -1.45
C SER A 227 -14.87 -7.44 -1.03
N PRO A 228 -13.92 -7.64 -1.96
CA PRO A 228 -12.70 -8.38 -1.63
C PRO A 228 -11.83 -7.59 -0.66
N THR A 229 -11.15 -8.31 0.23
CA THR A 229 -10.12 -7.75 1.10
C THR A 229 -8.89 -7.30 0.30
N ASP A 230 -8.10 -6.35 0.82
CA ASP A 230 -6.83 -5.91 0.22
C ASP A 230 -5.92 -7.08 -0.19
N GLY A 231 -5.83 -8.11 0.65
CA GLY A 231 -5.04 -9.30 0.38
C GLY A 231 -5.56 -10.11 -0.80
N GLN A 232 -6.88 -10.21 -0.97
CA GLN A 232 -7.50 -10.86 -2.14
C GLN A 232 -7.27 -10.04 -3.41
N ARG A 233 -7.42 -8.71 -3.34
CA ARG A 233 -7.16 -7.78 -4.45
C ARG A 233 -5.71 -7.90 -4.93
N ALA A 234 -4.74 -7.86 -4.00
CA ALA A 234 -3.33 -8.04 -4.31
C ALA A 234 -3.01 -9.44 -4.85
N SER A 235 -3.62 -10.49 -4.27
CA SER A 235 -3.41 -11.88 -4.71
C SER A 235 -3.87 -12.11 -6.14
N LEU A 236 -5.02 -11.54 -6.53
CA LEU A 236 -5.51 -11.59 -7.90
C LEU A 236 -4.50 -10.94 -8.87
N ALA A 237 -4.07 -9.71 -8.58
CA ALA A 237 -3.12 -9.00 -9.43
C ALA A 237 -1.78 -9.74 -9.58
N ASN A 238 -1.29 -10.29 -8.47
CA ASN A 238 -0.07 -11.09 -8.45
C ASN A 238 -0.20 -12.41 -9.23
N ALA A 239 -1.37 -13.07 -9.17
CA ALA A 239 -1.63 -14.33 -9.87
C ALA A 239 -1.75 -14.13 -11.39
N LEU A 240 -2.32 -13.00 -11.82
CA LEU A 240 -2.42 -12.62 -13.23
C LEU A 240 -1.07 -12.20 -13.83
N GLY A 241 -0.05 -11.95 -12.99
CA GLY A 241 1.20 -11.36 -13.44
C GLY A 241 1.01 -9.98 -14.05
N ALA A 242 0.07 -9.19 -13.52
CA ALA A 242 -0.28 -7.88 -14.07
C ALA A 242 0.95 -6.95 -14.08
N ASP A 243 1.04 -6.14 -15.13
CA ASP A 243 2.09 -5.14 -15.29
C ASP A 243 1.87 -3.95 -14.37
N LEU A 244 0.60 -3.63 -14.06
CA LEU A 244 0.22 -2.48 -13.25
C LEU A 244 -1.06 -2.73 -12.46
N TYR A 245 -1.18 -2.03 -11.34
CA TYR A 245 -2.35 -2.05 -10.47
C TYR A 245 -2.86 -0.63 -10.19
N LEU A 246 -4.12 -0.37 -10.51
CA LEU A 246 -4.76 0.94 -10.37
C LEU A 246 -6.00 0.83 -9.47
N ALA A 247 -5.88 1.22 -8.20
CA ALA A 247 -7.03 1.33 -7.30
C ALA A 247 -7.72 2.69 -7.42
N ILE A 248 -9.04 2.67 -7.45
CA ILE A 248 -9.90 3.86 -7.48
C ILE A 248 -10.69 3.90 -6.18
N HIS A 249 -10.43 4.93 -5.39
CA HIS A 249 -11.09 5.24 -4.12
C HIS A 249 -11.58 6.69 -4.12
N THR A 250 -12.20 7.11 -3.02
CA THR A 250 -12.40 8.53 -2.70
C THR A 250 -11.85 8.81 -1.32
N ALA A 251 -11.37 10.03 -1.10
CA ALA A 251 -10.96 10.44 0.22
C ALA A 251 -12.18 10.80 1.09
N GLY A 252 -11.98 10.82 2.41
CA GLY A 252 -12.94 11.37 3.36
C GLY A 252 -12.21 11.95 4.57
N SER A 253 -12.75 13.05 5.09
CA SER A 253 -12.16 13.76 6.24
C SER A 253 -13.25 14.39 7.09
N ASN A 254 -12.96 14.54 8.40
CA ASN A 254 -13.77 15.35 9.31
C ASN A 254 -13.54 16.85 9.10
N ASP A 255 -12.45 17.24 8.43
CA ASP A 255 -12.24 18.60 7.98
C ASP A 255 -13.02 18.85 6.68
N ALA A 256 -14.09 19.64 6.79
CA ALA A 256 -14.93 20.01 5.65
C ALA A 256 -14.20 20.83 4.58
N ALA A 257 -13.02 21.41 4.90
CA ALA A 257 -12.19 22.13 3.93
C ALA A 257 -11.30 21.19 3.09
N ALA A 258 -11.06 19.95 3.55
CA ALA A 258 -10.27 18.97 2.83
C ALA A 258 -10.92 18.65 1.48
N ARG A 259 -10.16 18.79 0.40
CA ARG A 259 -10.61 18.63 -0.98
C ARG A 259 -9.42 18.44 -1.92
N GLY A 260 -9.70 17.98 -3.13
CA GLY A 260 -8.72 17.83 -4.20
C GLY A 260 -8.30 16.37 -4.43
N ALA A 261 -7.77 16.10 -5.61
CA ALA A 261 -7.27 14.78 -5.95
C ALA A 261 -5.94 14.47 -5.24
N ALA A 262 -5.77 13.23 -4.81
CA ALA A 262 -4.50 12.70 -4.31
C ALA A 262 -4.21 11.34 -4.95
N THR A 263 -2.93 11.02 -5.12
CA THR A 263 -2.49 9.71 -5.61
C THR A 263 -1.45 9.11 -4.68
N TYR A 264 -1.67 7.88 -4.25
CA TYR A 264 -0.86 7.18 -3.27
C TYR A 264 -0.09 6.03 -3.91
N PHE A 265 1.12 5.79 -3.45
CA PHE A 265 1.97 4.68 -3.86
C PHE A 265 2.57 3.99 -2.64
N PHE A 266 3.14 2.80 -2.81
CA PHE A 266 3.82 2.13 -1.70
C PHE A 266 5.08 2.88 -1.29
N GLY A 267 5.09 3.46 -0.09
CA GLY A 267 6.25 4.18 0.41
C GLY A 267 6.10 4.69 1.83
N HIS A 268 7.25 5.07 2.39
CA HIS A 268 7.48 5.72 3.68
C HIS A 268 8.81 6.49 3.57
N ASP A 269 9.19 7.25 4.57
CA ASP A 269 10.44 8.01 4.65
C ASP A 269 11.70 7.16 4.40
N ARG A 270 11.66 5.86 4.72
CA ARG A 270 12.82 4.95 4.61
C ARG A 270 12.84 4.08 3.34
N PHE A 271 11.71 3.91 2.66
CA PHE A 271 11.60 3.07 1.47
C PHE A 271 10.47 3.57 0.59
N ARG A 272 10.63 3.49 -0.72
CA ARG A 272 9.58 3.83 -1.69
C ARG A 272 9.65 2.92 -2.91
N SER A 273 8.49 2.67 -3.49
CA SER A 273 8.34 2.14 -4.84
C SER A 273 8.63 3.26 -5.83
N GLU A 274 9.80 3.25 -6.47
CA GLU A 274 10.17 4.25 -7.47
C GLU A 274 9.21 4.25 -8.66
N ALA A 275 8.80 3.06 -9.11
CA ALA A 275 7.89 2.93 -10.23
C ALA A 275 6.48 3.38 -9.84
N GLY A 276 6.02 3.03 -8.63
CA GLY A 276 4.75 3.49 -8.09
C GLY A 276 4.71 5.01 -7.91
N ALA A 277 5.78 5.62 -7.40
CA ALA A 277 5.88 7.07 -7.22
C ALA A 277 5.80 7.81 -8.56
N ARG A 278 6.55 7.37 -9.57
CA ARG A 278 6.50 7.96 -10.92
C ARG A 278 5.12 7.83 -11.56
N LEU A 279 4.50 6.67 -11.45
CA LEU A 279 3.14 6.45 -11.94
C LEU A 279 2.13 7.38 -11.25
N ALA A 280 2.26 7.53 -9.92
CA ALA A 280 1.43 8.43 -9.13
C ALA A 280 1.60 9.89 -9.55
N GLU A 281 2.84 10.35 -9.79
CA GLU A 281 3.13 11.71 -10.27
C GLU A 281 2.48 12.00 -11.63
N CYS A 282 2.60 11.07 -12.60
CA CYS A 282 1.97 11.23 -13.91
C CYS A 282 0.43 11.29 -13.83
N ILE A 283 -0.17 10.41 -13.01
CA ILE A 283 -1.63 10.40 -12.82
C ILE A 283 -2.09 11.64 -12.08
N GLN A 284 -1.40 12.05 -11.01
CA GLN A 284 -1.73 13.26 -10.26
C GLN A 284 -1.71 14.49 -11.17
N SER A 285 -0.67 14.66 -11.98
CA SER A 285 -0.59 15.79 -12.92
C SER A 285 -1.76 15.81 -13.90
N ALA A 286 -2.15 14.65 -14.45
CA ALA A 286 -3.31 14.54 -15.32
C ALA A 286 -4.63 14.88 -14.58
N MET A 287 -4.79 14.44 -13.34
CA MET A 287 -5.96 14.77 -12.50
C MET A 287 -6.07 16.26 -12.20
N VAL A 288 -4.95 16.93 -11.90
CA VAL A 288 -4.93 18.39 -11.70
C VAL A 288 -5.34 19.13 -12.98
N SER A 289 -4.93 18.64 -14.16
CA SER A 289 -5.24 19.27 -15.45
C SER A 289 -6.74 19.29 -15.78
N ILE A 290 -7.53 18.34 -15.26
CA ILE A 290 -8.99 18.30 -15.43
C ILE A 290 -9.75 19.08 -14.34
N GLY A 291 -9.04 19.77 -13.45
CA GLY A 291 -9.64 20.60 -12.41
C GLY A 291 -10.06 19.86 -11.13
N ALA A 292 -9.55 18.64 -10.90
CA ALA A 292 -9.87 17.86 -9.70
C ALA A 292 -9.25 18.42 -8.40
N GLY A 293 -8.49 19.52 -8.46
CA GLY A 293 -7.70 20.05 -7.35
C GLY A 293 -6.42 19.24 -7.10
N ASP A 294 -5.52 19.76 -6.28
CA ASP A 294 -4.22 19.13 -6.00
C ASP A 294 -4.02 18.96 -4.49
N ALA A 295 -4.18 17.73 -4.02
CA ALA A 295 -3.81 17.30 -2.67
C ALA A 295 -2.49 16.51 -2.65
N GLY A 296 -1.79 16.40 -3.78
CA GLY A 296 -0.44 15.86 -3.89
C GLY A 296 -0.30 14.34 -4.05
N VAL A 297 0.95 13.90 -4.05
CA VAL A 297 1.37 12.49 -4.18
C VAL A 297 2.00 12.03 -2.88
N HIS A 298 1.56 10.88 -2.35
CA HIS A 298 1.93 10.46 -1.01
C HIS A 298 2.36 9.00 -0.94
N GLY A 299 3.46 8.74 -0.22
CA GLY A 299 3.83 7.38 0.16
C GLY A 299 2.92 6.85 1.27
N LYS A 300 2.34 5.66 1.07
CA LYS A 300 1.51 4.97 2.06
C LYS A 300 1.90 3.50 2.19
N GLN A 301 1.51 2.90 3.31
CA GLN A 301 1.72 1.46 3.57
C GLN A 301 0.42 0.67 3.48
N TYR A 302 -0.55 1.13 2.68
CA TYR A 302 -1.80 0.40 2.46
C TYR A 302 -1.51 -1.03 2.03
N ALA A 303 -2.24 -1.99 2.61
CA ALA A 303 -1.90 -3.40 2.45
C ALA A 303 -1.88 -3.81 0.97
N VAL A 304 -2.81 -3.28 0.17
CA VAL A 304 -2.88 -3.58 -1.26
C VAL A 304 -1.68 -3.04 -2.05
N LEU A 305 -1.19 -1.83 -1.74
CA LEU A 305 0.00 -1.24 -2.36
C LEU A 305 1.28 -1.99 -1.93
N ARG A 306 1.31 -2.48 -0.69
CA ARG A 306 2.43 -3.23 -0.12
C ARG A 306 2.51 -4.67 -0.65
N GLU A 307 1.37 -5.34 -0.80
CA GLU A 307 1.28 -6.77 -1.13
C GLU A 307 1.30 -7.06 -2.65
N THR A 308 1.07 -6.05 -3.48
CA THR A 308 1.22 -6.14 -4.95
C THR A 308 2.70 -6.15 -5.37
N ARG A 309 3.01 -6.92 -6.42
CA ARG A 309 4.38 -7.13 -6.93
C ARG A 309 4.74 -6.30 -8.15
N MET A 310 3.79 -5.51 -8.66
CA MET A 310 3.95 -4.58 -9.76
C MET A 310 3.87 -3.13 -9.25
N PRO A 311 4.14 -2.12 -10.09
CA PRO A 311 3.83 -0.74 -9.75
C PRO A 311 2.32 -0.60 -9.50
N ALA A 312 1.99 -0.07 -8.32
CA ALA A 312 0.65 0.01 -7.81
C ALA A 312 0.37 1.41 -7.26
N VAL A 313 -0.79 1.94 -7.57
CA VAL A 313 -1.27 3.23 -7.06
C VAL A 313 -2.72 3.14 -6.59
N GLN A 314 -3.06 3.95 -5.59
CA GLN A 314 -4.42 4.26 -5.21
C GLN A 314 -4.71 5.70 -5.58
N ILE A 315 -5.77 5.92 -6.33
CA ILE A 315 -6.17 7.21 -6.88
C ILE A 315 -7.42 7.64 -6.13
N GLU A 316 -7.37 8.81 -5.51
CA GLU A 316 -8.50 9.45 -4.85
C GLU A 316 -8.81 10.75 -5.59
N PRO A 317 -9.78 10.75 -6.52
CA PRO A 317 -10.11 11.92 -7.35
C PRO A 317 -10.66 13.15 -6.61
N GLY A 318 -10.94 13.02 -5.31
CA GLY A 318 -11.52 14.07 -4.48
C GLY A 318 -11.97 13.52 -3.12
N HIS A 319 -12.36 14.42 -2.23
CA HIS A 319 -12.91 14.10 -0.91
C HIS A 319 -14.43 14.03 -0.97
N LEU A 320 -15.00 12.82 -0.82
CA LEU A 320 -16.44 12.62 -0.90
C LEU A 320 -17.21 13.32 0.24
N THR A 321 -16.54 13.61 1.36
CA THR A 321 -17.10 14.40 2.47
C THR A 321 -17.15 15.91 2.16
N ASN A 322 -16.50 16.37 1.10
CA ASN A 322 -16.55 17.76 0.65
C ASN A 322 -17.66 17.95 -0.41
N PRO A 323 -18.63 18.86 -0.20
CA PRO A 323 -19.74 19.04 -1.14
C PRO A 323 -19.33 19.42 -2.58
N LYS A 324 -18.20 20.11 -2.77
CA LYS A 324 -17.74 20.50 -4.12
C LYS A 324 -17.14 19.32 -4.86
N ASP A 325 -16.34 18.51 -4.19
CA ASP A 325 -15.76 17.30 -4.76
C ASP A 325 -16.85 16.25 -4.98
N GLU A 326 -17.82 16.09 -4.05
CA GLU A 326 -18.98 15.22 -4.27
C GLU A 326 -19.76 15.62 -5.53
N ALA A 327 -20.08 16.91 -5.68
CA ALA A 327 -20.77 17.41 -6.88
C ALA A 327 -19.96 17.19 -8.17
N PHE A 328 -18.64 17.39 -8.10
CA PHE A 328 -17.75 17.11 -9.23
C PHE A 328 -17.77 15.62 -9.59
N LEU A 329 -17.58 14.72 -8.62
CA LEU A 329 -17.49 13.27 -8.84
C LEU A 329 -18.84 12.62 -9.18
N ALA A 330 -19.95 13.19 -8.74
CA ALA A 330 -21.29 12.73 -9.11
C ALA A 330 -21.62 12.95 -10.60
N ALA A 331 -20.97 13.93 -11.25
CA ALA A 331 -21.24 14.24 -12.65
C ALA A 331 -20.66 13.18 -13.61
N PRO A 332 -21.47 12.57 -14.51
CA PRO A 332 -20.98 11.56 -15.45
C PRO A 332 -19.86 12.05 -16.40
N SER A 333 -19.84 13.34 -16.73
CA SER A 333 -18.79 13.98 -17.51
C SER A 333 -17.46 14.01 -16.76
N SER A 334 -17.48 14.37 -15.47
CA SER A 334 -16.29 14.36 -14.62
C SER A 334 -15.77 12.95 -14.40
N GLN A 335 -16.64 11.95 -14.17
CA GLN A 335 -16.23 10.54 -14.06
C GLN A 335 -15.50 10.06 -15.32
N ARG A 336 -15.93 10.53 -16.51
CA ARG A 336 -15.24 10.24 -17.78
C ARG A 336 -13.90 10.97 -17.85
N ALA A 337 -13.86 12.25 -17.48
CA ALA A 337 -12.63 13.04 -17.45
C ALA A 337 -11.58 12.41 -16.50
N VAL A 338 -11.99 11.92 -15.33
CA VAL A 338 -11.11 11.19 -14.40
C VAL A 338 -10.54 9.94 -15.04
N ALA A 339 -11.38 9.10 -15.66
CA ALA A 339 -10.93 7.90 -16.36
C ALA A 339 -9.95 8.22 -17.50
N GLU A 340 -10.23 9.25 -18.30
CA GLU A 340 -9.35 9.71 -19.38
C GLU A 340 -8.03 10.27 -18.86
N ALA A 341 -8.06 11.00 -17.74
CA ALA A 341 -6.87 11.54 -17.08
C ALA A 341 -5.96 10.42 -16.54
N VAL A 342 -6.54 9.40 -15.89
CA VAL A 342 -5.77 8.23 -15.43
C VAL A 342 -5.13 7.50 -16.63
N ALA A 343 -5.88 7.29 -17.71
CA ALA A 343 -5.33 6.69 -18.93
C ALA A 343 -4.23 7.56 -19.58
N ALA A 344 -4.35 8.89 -19.54
CA ALA A 344 -3.32 9.80 -20.02
C ALA A 344 -2.05 9.75 -19.16
N GLY A 345 -2.19 9.78 -17.83
CA GLY A 345 -1.09 9.63 -16.89
C GLY A 345 -0.35 8.31 -17.08
N LEU A 346 -1.07 7.22 -17.36
CA LEU A 346 -0.47 5.94 -17.67
C LEU A 346 0.35 5.96 -18.98
N ARG A 347 -0.15 6.62 -20.03
CA ARG A 347 0.60 6.77 -21.28
C ARG A 347 1.87 7.60 -21.09
N GLU A 348 1.82 8.62 -20.25
CA GLU A 348 2.99 9.43 -19.92
C GLU A 348 4.02 8.60 -19.14
N PHE A 349 3.57 7.87 -18.11
CA PHE A 349 4.43 6.96 -17.34
C PHE A 349 5.18 5.97 -18.23
N ALA A 350 4.50 5.35 -19.20
CA ALA A 350 5.11 4.39 -20.13
C ALA A 350 6.17 5.03 -21.05
N ARG A 351 6.03 6.31 -21.40
CA ARG A 351 6.96 7.03 -22.28
C ARG A 351 8.20 7.56 -21.58
N MET A 352 8.16 7.70 -20.26
CA MET A 352 9.22 8.37 -19.53
C MET A 352 10.53 7.55 -19.55
N PRO A 353 11.66 8.15 -19.97
CA PRO A 353 12.94 7.47 -19.99
C PRO A 353 13.39 7.08 -18.57
N VAL A 354 14.02 5.91 -18.45
CA VAL A 354 14.70 5.52 -17.21
C VAL A 354 16.07 6.20 -17.19
N ALA A 355 16.29 7.12 -16.23
CA ALA A 355 17.57 7.82 -16.10
C ALA A 355 18.75 6.81 -16.03
N PRO A 356 19.85 7.04 -16.78
CA PRO A 356 21.02 6.18 -16.69
C PRO A 356 21.56 6.16 -15.25
N GLY A 357 21.93 4.98 -14.77
CA GLY A 357 22.53 4.83 -13.44
C GLY A 357 23.89 5.51 -13.41
N SER A 358 24.08 6.43 -12.45
CA SER A 358 25.35 7.07 -12.12
C SER A 358 26.30 6.11 -11.41
#